data_AF-A0AAE9K9K7-F1
#
_entry.id   AF-A0AAE9K9K7-F1
#
_cell.length_a   1.000
_cell.length_b   1.000
_cell.length_c   1.000
_cell.angle_alpha   90.00
_cell.angle_beta   90.00
_cell.angle_gamma   90.00
#
_symmetry.space_group_name_H-M   'P 1'
#
loop_
_entity.id
_entity.type
_entity.pdbx_description
1 polymer ?
#
loop_
_entity_poly.entity_id
_entity_poly.type
_entity_poly.pdbx_seq_one_letter_code
_entity_poly.pdbx_strand_id
1 'polypeptide(L)'
;MKFSFFKKFFLILVQIFTLVGIVSADLSASGLNFNTQLSIKECFTNETTSSELSNLYKSTLPLEEKKRTAETIAYKEGKSRFQSIVCIQNKNLSEDDHSQLFMDWNRHIFTYTELNSYYENYVLSDEKTRSLNSIEWELLTTHLKQKKELLTRLNDATGFALNGGKISEENFSMIYLSLFLLQVEFWDAMPKTFRDSIL
;
A
#
# COMPACT_ATOMS: atom_id res chain seq x y z
N MET A 1 -36.83 11.23 15.14
CA MET A 1 -35.49 11.32 15.75
C MET A 1 -35.05 9.97 16.33
N LYS A 2 -34.49 9.05 15.53
CA LYS A 2 -33.83 7.80 16.04
C LYS A 2 -32.59 7.36 15.23
N PHE A 3 -32.31 7.98 14.08
CA PHE A 3 -31.19 7.60 13.21
C PHE A 3 -29.82 8.21 13.58
N SER A 4 -29.80 9.27 14.40
CA SER A 4 -28.54 9.93 14.80
C SER A 4 -27.74 9.13 15.84
N PHE A 5 -28.42 8.35 16.68
CA PHE A 5 -27.79 7.60 17.77
C PHE A 5 -26.99 6.39 17.27
N PHE A 6 -27.48 5.69 16.24
CA PHE A 6 -26.79 4.55 15.63
C PHE A 6 -25.51 4.96 14.88
N LYS A 7 -25.50 6.13 14.21
CA LYS A 7 -24.28 6.67 13.59
C LYS A 7 -23.20 6.98 14.61
N LYS A 8 -23.57 7.60 15.74
CA LYS A 8 -22.62 7.90 16.83
C LYS A 8 -22.12 6.63 17.50
N PHE A 9 -22.98 5.63 17.72
CA PHE A 9 -22.58 4.36 18.32
C PHE A 9 -21.64 3.55 17.40
N PHE A 10 -21.88 3.56 16.08
CA PHE A 10 -21.00 2.93 15.10
C PHE A 10 -19.64 3.64 14.99
N LEU A 11 -19.63 4.98 14.99
CA LEU A 11 -18.39 5.77 15.03
C LEU A 11 -17.56 5.52 16.30
N ILE A 12 -18.22 5.35 17.45
CA ILE A 12 -17.57 5.03 18.72
C ILE A 12 -17.02 3.59 18.69
N LEU A 13 -17.76 2.62 18.12
CA LEU A 13 -17.28 1.25 17.95
C LEU A 13 -16.08 1.17 16.99
N VAL A 14 -16.09 1.91 15.88
CA VAL A 14 -14.94 2.03 14.96
C VAL A 14 -13.76 2.70 15.67
N GLN A 15 -14.00 3.75 16.47
CA GLN A 15 -12.96 4.41 17.26
C GLN A 15 -12.38 3.54 18.38
N ILE A 16 -13.18 2.65 18.99
CA ILE A 16 -12.70 1.71 20.00
C ILE A 16 -11.94 0.55 19.34
N PHE A 17 -12.38 0.05 18.18
CA PHE A 17 -11.63 -0.95 17.42
C PHE A 17 -10.31 -0.40 16.85
N THR A 18 -10.25 0.88 16.48
CA THR A 18 -8.99 1.53 16.15
C THR A 18 -8.15 1.78 17.41
N LEU A 19 -8.71 2.20 18.55
CA LEU A 19 -7.94 2.43 19.78
C LEU A 19 -7.33 1.16 20.37
N VAL A 20 -8.03 0.01 20.36
CA VAL A 20 -7.49 -1.27 20.85
C VAL A 20 -6.39 -1.81 19.92
N GLY A 21 -6.32 -1.32 18.68
CA GLY A 21 -5.21 -1.56 17.75
C GLY A 21 -4.06 -0.54 17.82
N ILE A 22 -4.17 0.53 18.62
CA ILE A 22 -3.18 1.62 18.74
C ILE A 22 -2.38 1.49 20.05
N VAL A 23 -2.30 0.30 20.64
CA VAL A 23 -1.26 0.01 21.65
C VAL A 23 0.06 -0.20 20.91
N SER A 24 0.68 0.93 20.54
CA SER A 24 2.12 1.12 20.39
C SER A 24 2.88 -0.08 19.82
N ALA A 25 2.62 -0.39 18.55
CA ALA A 25 3.68 -0.86 17.69
C ALA A 25 3.99 0.31 16.77
N ASP A 26 5.24 0.78 16.78
CA ASP A 26 5.77 1.53 15.65
C ASP A 26 5.29 0.79 14.40
N LEU A 27 4.39 1.41 13.62
CA LEU A 27 4.01 0.95 12.30
C LEU A 27 5.22 1.17 11.41
N SER A 28 6.25 0.37 11.65
CA SER A 28 7.37 0.16 10.76
C SER A 28 6.74 -0.32 9.47
N ALA A 29 6.83 0.51 8.42
CA ALA A 29 6.18 0.29 7.14
C ALA A 29 6.84 -0.88 6.39
N SER A 30 6.70 -2.10 6.93
CA SER A 30 7.39 -3.35 6.54
C SER A 30 7.22 -3.65 5.06
N GLY A 31 8.26 -4.19 4.41
CA GLY A 31 8.15 -4.84 3.10
C GLY A 31 7.02 -5.89 3.06
N LEU A 32 6.63 -6.44 4.22
CA LEU A 32 5.36 -7.16 4.47
C LEU A 32 4.69 -6.61 5.75
N ASN A 33 3.76 -5.66 5.60
CA ASN A 33 3.14 -5.00 6.75
C ASN A 33 1.75 -5.57 7.07
N PHE A 34 1.69 -6.84 7.48
CA PHE A 34 0.46 -7.44 7.98
C PHE A 34 0.62 -8.01 9.39
N ASN A 35 -0.46 -7.95 10.16
CA ASN A 35 -0.45 -8.44 11.53
C ASN A 35 -0.62 -9.96 11.54
N THR A 36 0.30 -10.65 12.21
CA THR A 36 0.23 -12.09 12.45
C THR A 36 0.58 -12.39 13.90
N GLN A 37 -0.04 -13.44 14.44
CA GLN A 37 0.28 -13.96 15.78
C GLN A 37 1.44 -14.94 15.77
N LEU A 38 1.92 -15.33 14.58
CA LEU A 38 3.06 -16.23 14.42
C LEU A 38 4.36 -15.56 14.88
N SER A 39 5.29 -16.37 15.37
CA SER A 39 6.65 -15.96 15.74
C SER A 39 7.54 -15.76 14.51
N ILE A 40 7.13 -14.86 13.62
CA ILE A 40 7.86 -14.46 12.41
C ILE A 40 8.00 -12.94 12.31
N LYS A 41 7.63 -12.19 13.36
CA LYS A 41 7.68 -10.72 13.37
C LYS A 41 9.09 -10.20 13.12
N GLU A 42 10.11 -10.95 13.53
CA GLU A 42 11.51 -10.65 13.27
C GLU A 42 11.90 -10.73 11.78
N CYS A 43 11.10 -11.40 10.95
CA CYS A 43 11.32 -11.46 9.52
C CYS A 43 10.84 -10.20 8.79
N PHE A 44 10.00 -9.38 9.41
CA PHE A 44 9.49 -8.15 8.79
C PHE A 44 10.56 -7.06 8.83
N THR A 45 11.28 -6.90 7.71
CA THR A 45 12.35 -5.90 7.57
C THR A 45 11.84 -4.63 6.89
N ASN A 46 12.49 -3.52 7.23
CA ASN A 46 12.41 -2.24 6.52
C ASN A 46 13.75 -1.61 6.27
N GLU A 47 14.06 -1.42 5.00
CA GLU A 47 15.19 -0.60 4.59
C GLU A 47 14.78 0.87 4.33
N THR A 48 13.50 1.14 4.10
CA THR A 48 12.98 2.50 3.85
C THR A 48 12.31 3.09 5.09
N THR A 49 12.56 4.37 5.35
CA THR A 49 11.83 5.12 6.39
C THR A 49 10.58 5.78 5.83
N SER A 50 9.53 5.93 6.65
CA SER A 50 8.30 6.62 6.24
C SER A 50 8.53 8.07 5.78
N SER A 51 9.61 8.71 6.25
CA SER A 51 10.04 10.03 5.81
C SER A 51 10.60 10.04 4.39
N GLU A 52 11.34 9.01 3.94
CA GLU A 52 11.83 8.92 2.55
C GLU A 52 10.66 8.88 1.56
N LEU A 53 9.64 8.06 1.82
CA LEU A 53 8.43 7.99 1.00
C LEU A 53 7.63 9.28 1.04
N SER A 54 7.50 9.92 2.21
CA SER A 54 6.80 11.20 2.31
C SER A 54 7.52 12.30 1.52
N ASN A 55 8.85 12.34 1.59
CA ASN A 55 9.68 13.29 0.87
C ASN A 55 9.57 13.09 -0.64
N LEU A 56 9.49 11.86 -1.15
CA LEU A 56 9.30 11.60 -2.58
C LEU A 56 8.06 12.33 -3.12
N TYR A 57 6.92 12.18 -2.46
CA TYR A 57 5.64 12.71 -2.96
C TYR A 57 5.40 14.19 -2.62
N LYS A 58 5.89 14.67 -1.48
CA LYS A 58 5.67 16.06 -1.03
C LYS A 58 6.76 17.03 -1.48
N SER A 59 7.88 16.54 -2.01
CA SER A 59 8.97 17.43 -2.42
C SER A 59 8.61 18.28 -3.63
N THR A 60 9.23 19.46 -3.70
CA THR A 60 9.21 20.35 -4.86
C THR A 60 10.30 20.02 -5.88
N LEU A 61 10.93 18.84 -5.77
CA LEU A 61 12.00 18.42 -6.68
C LEU A 61 11.45 18.26 -8.11
N PRO A 62 12.29 18.49 -9.14
CA PRO A 62 11.94 18.20 -10.52
C PRO A 62 11.55 16.72 -10.72
N LEU A 63 10.68 16.45 -11.69
CA LEU A 63 10.18 15.11 -12.00
C LEU A 63 11.32 14.08 -12.15
N GLU A 64 12.36 14.40 -12.93
CA GLU A 64 13.48 13.48 -13.17
C GLU A 64 14.26 13.12 -11.89
N GLU A 65 14.35 14.04 -10.94
CA GLU A 65 15.00 13.78 -9.65
C GLU A 65 14.11 12.92 -8.74
N LYS A 66 12.80 13.13 -8.78
CA LYS A 66 11.81 12.25 -8.14
C LYS A 66 11.89 10.83 -8.71
N LYS A 67 12.05 10.67 -10.02
CA LYS A 67 12.20 9.35 -10.66
C LYS A 67 13.44 8.60 -10.17
N ARG A 68 14.60 9.26 -10.10
CA ARG A 68 15.84 8.67 -9.54
C ARG A 68 15.69 8.29 -8.07
N THR A 69 14.99 9.13 -7.30
CA THR A 69 14.68 8.84 -5.89
C THR A 69 13.75 7.64 -5.78
N ALA A 70 12.72 7.56 -6.64
CA ALA A 70 11.80 6.43 -6.72
C ALA A 70 12.52 5.12 -7.07
N GLU A 71 13.50 5.12 -7.98
CA GLU A 71 14.35 3.96 -8.27
C GLU A 71 15.10 3.45 -7.04
N THR A 72 15.73 4.38 -6.30
CA THR A 72 16.47 4.02 -5.08
C THR A 72 15.54 3.44 -4.02
N ILE A 73 14.37 4.06 -3.81
CA ILE A 73 13.39 3.59 -2.82
C ILE A 73 12.78 2.25 -3.27
N ALA A 74 12.44 2.10 -4.54
CA ALA A 74 11.88 0.86 -5.09
C ALA A 74 12.82 -0.33 -4.90
N TYR A 75 14.13 -0.12 -5.11
CA TYR A 75 15.13 -1.15 -4.86
C TYR A 75 15.16 -1.56 -3.39
N LYS A 76 15.19 -0.61 -2.45
CA LYS A 76 15.14 -0.88 -1.00
C LYS A 76 13.88 -1.64 -0.61
N GLU A 77 12.71 -1.21 -1.09
CA GLU A 77 11.42 -1.85 -0.82
C GLU A 77 11.37 -3.29 -1.35
N GLY A 78 11.80 -3.49 -2.60
CA GLY A 78 11.83 -4.81 -3.22
C GLY A 78 12.77 -5.78 -2.49
N LYS A 79 13.97 -5.30 -2.13
CA LYS A 79 14.94 -6.04 -1.32
C LYS A 79 14.41 -6.38 0.07
N SER A 80 13.81 -5.41 0.76
CA SER A 80 13.23 -5.61 2.08
C SER A 80 12.12 -6.65 2.07
N ARG A 81 11.21 -6.57 1.09
CA ARG A 81 10.14 -7.57 0.90
C ARG A 81 10.71 -8.95 0.58
N PHE A 82 11.69 -9.04 -0.32
CA PHE A 82 12.34 -10.30 -0.67
C PHE A 82 13.03 -10.96 0.53
N GLN A 83 13.82 -10.20 1.30
CA GLN A 83 14.46 -10.68 2.53
C GLN A 83 13.44 -11.18 3.55
N SER A 84 12.32 -10.46 3.71
CA SER A 84 11.26 -10.86 4.62
C SER A 84 10.67 -12.22 4.23
N ILE A 85 10.39 -12.42 2.94
CA ILE A 85 9.88 -13.68 2.40
C ILE A 85 10.89 -14.82 2.59
N VAL A 86 12.16 -14.60 2.24
CA VAL A 86 13.22 -15.60 2.41
C VAL A 86 13.37 -16.00 3.88
N CYS A 87 13.31 -15.03 4.80
CA CYS A 87 13.32 -15.30 6.24
C CYS A 87 12.15 -16.20 6.65
N ILE A 88 10.92 -15.87 6.23
CA ILE A 88 9.72 -16.66 6.54
C ILE A 88 9.84 -18.08 5.98
N GLN A 89 10.25 -18.23 4.72
CA GLN A 89 10.45 -19.54 4.09
C GLN A 89 11.47 -20.40 4.85
N ASN A 90 12.53 -19.78 5.37
CA ASN A 90 13.56 -20.46 6.15
C ASN A 90 13.14 -20.85 7.57
N LYS A 91 11.98 -20.37 8.06
CA LYS A 91 11.47 -20.75 9.39
C LYS A 91 10.91 -22.16 9.45
N ASN A 92 10.72 -22.83 8.30
CA ASN A 92 10.14 -24.18 8.22
C ASN A 92 8.86 -24.30 9.07
N LEU A 93 7.92 -23.38 8.83
CA LEU A 93 6.65 -23.34 9.54
C LEU A 93 5.90 -24.68 9.42
N SER A 94 5.17 -25.05 10.46
CA SER A 94 4.26 -26.19 10.41
C SER A 94 3.13 -25.94 9.39
N GLU A 95 2.44 -26.99 8.94
CA GLU A 95 1.30 -26.84 8.02
C GLU A 95 0.19 -25.94 8.62
N ASP A 96 -0.04 -26.04 9.93
CA ASP A 96 -1.00 -25.21 10.66
C ASP A 96 -0.56 -23.74 10.70
N ASP A 97 0.70 -23.48 11.00
CA ASP A 97 1.25 -22.11 11.02
C ASP A 97 1.25 -21.50 9.61
N HIS A 98 1.55 -22.29 8.58
CA HIS A 98 1.50 -21.84 7.19
C HIS A 98 0.07 -21.49 6.76
N SER A 99 -0.90 -22.32 7.16
CA SER A 99 -2.33 -22.04 6.93
C SER A 99 -2.77 -20.75 7.62
N GLN A 100 -2.36 -20.54 8.88
CA GLN A 100 -2.64 -19.31 9.62
C GLN A 100 -1.99 -18.08 8.98
N LEU A 101 -0.73 -18.20 8.53
CA LEU A 101 -0.02 -17.14 7.81
C LEU A 101 -0.80 -16.68 6.58
N PHE A 102 -1.29 -17.64 5.79
CA PHE A 102 -2.04 -17.36 4.58
C PHE A 102 -3.41 -16.73 4.88
N MET A 103 -4.07 -17.15 5.96
CA MET A 103 -5.29 -16.49 6.45
C MET A 103 -5.03 -15.04 6.86
N ASP A 104 -3.96 -14.77 7.60
CA ASP A 104 -3.55 -13.42 8.03
C ASP A 104 -3.23 -12.54 6.82
N TRP A 105 -2.52 -13.08 5.83
CA TRP A 105 -2.23 -12.42 4.56
C TRP A 105 -3.51 -12.07 3.80
N ASN A 106 -4.42 -13.04 3.60
CA ASN A 106 -5.67 -12.80 2.89
C ASN A 106 -6.55 -11.75 3.59
N ARG A 107 -6.60 -11.78 4.93
CA ARG A 107 -7.29 -10.75 5.72
C ARG A 107 -6.69 -9.37 5.50
N HIS A 108 -5.37 -9.27 5.44
CA HIS A 108 -4.68 -8.02 5.16
C HIS A 108 -5.01 -7.50 3.75
N ILE A 109 -4.93 -8.35 2.73
CA ILE A 109 -5.27 -7.98 1.35
C ILE A 109 -6.72 -7.53 1.22
N PHE A 110 -7.65 -8.25 1.86
CA PHE A 110 -9.05 -7.85 1.89
C PHE A 110 -9.22 -6.45 2.48
N THR A 111 -8.64 -6.20 3.65
CA THR A 111 -8.71 -4.89 4.31
C THR A 111 -8.12 -3.77 3.45
N TYR A 112 -6.95 -4.01 2.84
CA TYR A 112 -6.28 -3.03 1.98
C TYR A 112 -7.08 -2.76 0.70
N THR A 113 -7.74 -3.77 0.14
CA THR A 113 -8.62 -3.63 -1.02
C THR A 113 -9.84 -2.75 -0.71
N GLU A 114 -10.48 -2.96 0.44
CA GLU A 114 -11.59 -2.12 0.89
C GLU A 114 -11.17 -0.66 1.10
N LEU A 115 -10.02 -0.43 1.75
CA LEU A 115 -9.47 0.92 1.94
C LEU A 115 -9.15 1.60 0.61
N ASN A 116 -8.56 0.87 -0.33
CA ASN A 116 -8.30 1.40 -1.68
C ASN A 116 -9.59 1.72 -2.42
N SER A 117 -10.62 0.88 -2.31
CA SER A 117 -11.93 1.17 -2.92
C SER A 117 -12.56 2.42 -2.34
N TYR A 118 -12.49 2.62 -1.01
CA TYR A 118 -12.95 3.84 -0.38
C TYR A 118 -12.20 5.08 -0.89
N TYR A 119 -10.87 5.00 -0.96
CA TYR A 119 -10.04 6.08 -1.50
C TYR A 119 -10.34 6.36 -2.98
N GLU A 120 -10.49 5.32 -3.80
CA GLU A 120 -10.84 5.43 -5.22
C GLU A 120 -12.18 6.15 -5.39
N ASN A 121 -13.20 5.75 -4.63
CA ASN A 121 -14.51 6.42 -4.63
C ASN A 121 -14.43 7.88 -4.16
N TYR A 122 -13.58 8.19 -3.18
CA TYR A 122 -13.35 9.57 -2.74
C TYR A 122 -12.75 10.43 -3.86
N VAL A 123 -11.70 9.93 -4.51
CA VAL A 123 -11.02 10.64 -5.60
C VAL A 123 -11.91 10.78 -6.85
N LEU A 124 -12.76 9.79 -7.11
CA LEU A 124 -13.71 9.80 -8.23
C LEU A 124 -15.01 10.57 -7.94
N SER A 125 -15.21 11.07 -6.72
CA SER A 125 -16.45 11.77 -6.36
C SER A 125 -16.65 13.03 -7.20
N ASP A 126 -17.92 13.38 -7.45
CA ASP A 126 -18.29 14.57 -8.23
C ASP A 126 -17.62 15.84 -7.70
N GLU A 127 -17.45 15.96 -6.38
CA GLU A 127 -16.78 17.10 -5.75
C GLU A 127 -15.35 17.26 -6.26
N LYS A 128 -14.60 16.16 -6.40
CA LYS A 128 -13.19 16.18 -6.79
C LYS A 128 -13.00 16.25 -8.30
N THR A 129 -13.93 15.69 -9.07
CA THR A 129 -13.75 15.48 -10.50
C THR A 129 -14.45 16.52 -11.37
N ARG A 130 -15.33 17.35 -10.81
CA ARG A 130 -16.10 18.37 -11.54
C ARG A 130 -15.25 19.37 -12.34
N SER A 131 -14.04 19.68 -11.89
CA SER A 131 -13.14 20.62 -12.58
C SER A 131 -12.27 19.97 -13.65
N LEU A 132 -12.30 18.64 -13.77
CA LEU A 132 -11.44 17.92 -14.70
C LEU A 132 -12.01 18.00 -16.12
N ASN A 133 -11.12 18.28 -17.08
CA ASN A 133 -11.45 18.12 -18.49
C ASN A 133 -11.36 16.63 -18.91
N SER A 134 -11.71 16.33 -20.15
CA SER A 134 -11.74 14.94 -20.65
C SER A 134 -10.37 14.23 -20.60
N ILE A 135 -9.28 14.97 -20.83
CA ILE A 135 -7.92 14.41 -20.82
C ILE A 135 -7.48 14.14 -19.38
N GLU A 136 -7.75 15.06 -18.45
CA GLU A 136 -7.43 14.90 -17.03
C GLU A 136 -8.24 13.78 -16.38
N TRP A 137 -9.51 13.62 -16.80
CA TRP A 137 -10.34 12.49 -16.40
C TRP A 137 -9.80 11.15 -16.89
N GLU A 138 -9.37 11.09 -18.16
CA GLU A 138 -8.75 9.89 -18.73
C GLU A 138 -7.44 9.54 -18.00
N LEU A 139 -6.62 10.56 -17.69
CA LEU A 139 -5.41 10.40 -16.90
C LEU A 139 -5.70 9.81 -15.50
N LEU A 140 -6.70 10.35 -14.79
CA LEU A 140 -7.12 9.85 -13.47
C LEU A 140 -7.61 8.40 -13.52
N THR A 141 -8.53 8.09 -14.41
CA THR A 141 -9.12 6.75 -14.51
C THR A 141 -8.09 5.72 -14.96
N THR A 142 -7.19 6.08 -15.87
CA THR A 142 -6.07 5.24 -16.30
C THR A 142 -5.10 4.98 -15.14
N HIS A 143 -4.72 6.04 -14.40
CA HIS A 143 -3.86 5.91 -13.23
C HIS A 143 -4.44 4.95 -12.19
N LEU A 144 -5.72 5.09 -11.82
CA LEU A 144 -6.39 4.22 -10.86
C LEU A 144 -6.41 2.75 -11.31
N LYS A 145 -6.72 2.52 -12.59
CA LYS A 145 -6.70 1.18 -13.20
C LYS A 145 -5.32 0.54 -13.15
N GLN A 146 -4.29 1.27 -13.58
CA GLN A 146 -2.90 0.77 -13.57
C GLN A 146 -2.39 0.52 -12.15
N LYS A 147 -2.70 1.42 -11.21
CA LYS A 147 -2.35 1.26 -9.80
C LYS A 147 -2.96 -0.01 -9.22
N LYS A 148 -4.25 -0.25 -9.51
CA LYS A 148 -4.94 -1.47 -9.07
C LYS A 148 -4.29 -2.73 -9.64
N GLU A 149 -3.97 -2.74 -10.93
CA GLU A 149 -3.28 -3.87 -11.57
C GLU A 149 -1.91 -4.16 -10.93
N LEU A 150 -1.09 -3.12 -10.72
CA LEU A 150 0.23 -3.26 -10.12
C LEU A 150 0.16 -3.74 -8.67
N LEU A 151 -0.80 -3.24 -7.89
CA LEU A 151 -1.02 -3.72 -6.52
C LEU A 151 -1.46 -5.18 -6.50
N THR A 152 -2.36 -5.59 -7.40
CA THR A 152 -2.74 -7.00 -7.54
C THR A 152 -1.51 -7.86 -7.87
N ARG A 153 -0.69 -7.44 -8.84
CA ARG A 153 0.56 -8.15 -9.19
C ARG A 153 1.52 -8.28 -8.01
N LEU A 154 1.70 -7.22 -7.22
CA LEU A 154 2.53 -7.25 -6.01
C LEU A 154 1.99 -8.27 -4.99
N ASN A 155 0.68 -8.29 -4.80
CA ASN A 155 0.01 -9.15 -3.84
C ASN A 155 0.04 -10.62 -4.28
N ASP A 156 -0.19 -10.90 -5.56
CA ASP A 156 -0.12 -12.24 -6.14
C ASP A 156 1.30 -12.80 -6.06
N ALA A 157 2.30 -11.98 -6.42
CA ALA A 157 3.73 -12.30 -6.29
C ALA A 157 4.09 -12.64 -4.84
N THR A 158 3.58 -11.85 -3.89
CA THR A 158 3.79 -12.07 -2.47
C THR A 158 3.12 -13.36 -1.99
N GLY A 159 1.84 -13.57 -2.30
CA GLY A 159 1.11 -14.78 -1.92
C GLY A 159 1.72 -16.05 -2.51
N PHE A 160 2.14 -16.01 -3.77
CA PHE A 160 2.86 -17.10 -4.42
C PHE A 160 4.15 -17.45 -3.68
N ALA A 161 4.93 -16.43 -3.28
CA ALA A 161 6.18 -16.66 -2.58
C ALA A 161 5.98 -17.10 -1.12
N LEU A 162 4.96 -16.59 -0.42
CA LEU A 162 4.59 -17.11 0.91
C LEU A 162 4.19 -18.60 0.85
N ASN A 163 3.65 -19.07 -0.27
CA ASN A 163 3.35 -20.49 -0.53
C ASN A 163 4.58 -21.31 -0.97
N GLY A 164 5.80 -20.80 -0.79
CA GLY A 164 7.05 -21.48 -1.17
C GLY A 164 7.45 -21.32 -2.63
N GLY A 165 6.71 -20.50 -3.39
CA GLY A 165 7.09 -20.13 -4.75
C GLY A 165 8.42 -19.37 -4.79
N LYS A 166 9.22 -19.63 -5.83
CA LYS A 166 10.48 -18.90 -6.06
C LYS A 166 10.21 -17.65 -6.89
N ILE A 167 10.54 -16.50 -6.32
CA ILE A 167 10.46 -15.20 -6.99
C ILE A 167 11.77 -14.46 -6.76
N SER A 168 12.21 -13.64 -7.73
CA SER A 168 13.43 -12.85 -7.59
C SER A 168 13.17 -11.54 -6.84
N GLU A 169 14.20 -11.02 -6.17
CA GLU A 169 14.22 -9.66 -5.63
C GLU A 169 13.85 -8.62 -6.69
N GLU A 170 14.44 -8.76 -7.88
CA GLU A 170 14.19 -7.87 -9.02
C GLU A 170 12.70 -7.78 -9.39
N ASN A 171 11.94 -8.88 -9.25
CA ASN A 171 10.50 -8.85 -9.53
C ASN A 171 9.77 -7.86 -8.61
N PHE A 172 10.06 -7.89 -7.31
CA PHE A 172 9.47 -6.95 -6.36
C PHE A 172 9.95 -5.53 -6.61
N SER A 173 11.26 -5.33 -6.80
CA SER A 173 11.84 -4.01 -7.07
C SER A 173 11.22 -3.37 -8.31
N MET A 174 10.98 -4.14 -9.37
CA MET A 174 10.35 -3.65 -10.61
C MET A 174 8.88 -3.30 -10.44
N ILE A 175 8.13 -4.06 -9.64
CA ILE A 175 6.73 -3.72 -9.33
C ILE A 175 6.65 -2.45 -8.48
N TYR A 176 7.50 -2.32 -7.46
CA TYR A 176 7.59 -1.10 -6.66
C TYR A 176 7.99 0.12 -7.49
N LEU A 177 8.98 -0.03 -8.38
CA LEU A 177 9.39 1.03 -9.29
C LEU A 177 8.23 1.49 -10.17
N SER A 178 7.51 0.54 -10.76
CA SER A 178 6.34 0.84 -11.58
C SER A 178 5.26 1.60 -10.80
N LEU A 179 4.99 1.19 -9.55
CA LEU A 179 4.04 1.87 -8.67
C LEU A 179 4.49 3.31 -8.36
N PHE A 180 5.76 3.51 -8.03
CA PHE A 180 6.27 4.82 -7.66
C PHE A 180 6.34 5.77 -8.85
N LEU A 181 6.79 5.31 -10.02
CA LEU A 181 6.80 6.11 -11.24
C LEU A 181 5.37 6.50 -11.64
N LEU A 182 4.44 5.53 -11.66
CA LEU A 182 3.02 5.78 -11.94
C LEU A 182 2.44 6.88 -11.03
N GLN A 183 2.77 6.83 -9.73
CA GLN A 183 2.29 7.78 -8.75
C GLN A 183 2.93 9.16 -8.94
N VAL A 184 4.25 9.22 -9.12
CA VAL A 184 5.00 10.47 -9.28
C VAL A 184 4.58 11.19 -10.57
N GLU A 185 4.50 10.48 -11.68
CA GLU A 185 4.13 11.04 -12.99
C GLU A 185 2.68 11.54 -12.99
N PHE A 186 1.75 10.77 -12.39
CA PHE A 186 0.37 11.19 -12.24
C PHE A 186 0.27 12.51 -11.46
N TRP A 187 0.91 12.60 -10.30
CA TRP A 187 0.85 13.81 -9.48
C TRP A 187 1.60 14.99 -10.09
N ASP A 188 2.60 14.77 -10.95
CA ASP A 188 3.25 15.86 -11.67
C ASP A 188 2.33 16.43 -12.77
N ALA A 189 1.64 15.54 -13.49
CA ALA A 189 0.76 15.90 -14.60
C ALA A 189 -0.62 16.45 -14.17
N MET A 190 -1.10 16.14 -12.97
CA MET A 190 -2.43 16.58 -12.52
C MET A 190 -2.49 18.09 -12.21
N PRO A 191 -3.63 18.75 -12.49
CA PRO A 191 -3.84 20.16 -12.17
C PRO A 191 -3.68 20.44 -10.68
N LYS A 192 -3.05 21.56 -10.34
CA LYS A 192 -2.87 21.98 -8.94
C LYS A 192 -4.19 22.02 -8.16
N THR A 193 -5.26 22.52 -8.78
CA THR A 193 -6.61 22.56 -8.18
C THR A 193 -7.11 21.20 -7.76
N PHE A 194 -6.87 20.17 -8.57
CA PHE A 194 -7.22 18.80 -8.23
C PHE A 194 -6.33 18.28 -7.08
N ARG A 195 -5.01 18.49 -7.18
CA ARG A 195 -4.06 18.04 -6.15
C ARG A 195 -4.40 18.61 -4.77
N ASP A 196 -4.63 19.91 -4.69
CA ASP A 196 -4.99 20.62 -3.46
C ASP A 196 -6.36 20.21 -2.91
N SER A 197 -7.21 19.57 -3.72
CA SER A 197 -8.52 19.06 -3.27
C SER A 197 -8.44 17.65 -2.66
N ILE A 198 -7.35 16.93 -2.92
CA ILE A 198 -7.11 15.55 -2.46
C ILE A 198 -6.12 15.51 -1.29
N LEU A 199 -5.01 16.25 -1.40
CA LEU A 199 -3.87 16.28 -0.45
C LEU A 199 -4.10 17.27 0.69
#